data_AF-A0A7V1KNC9-F1
#
_entry.id   AF-A0A7V1KNC9-F1
#
_cell.length_a   1.000
_cell.length_b   1.000
_cell.length_c   1.000
_cell.angle_alpha   90.00
_cell.angle_beta   90.00
_cell.angle_gamma   90.00
#
_symmetry.space_group_name_H-M   'P 1'
#
loop_
_entity.id
_entity.type
_entity.pdbx_description
1 polymer ?
#
loop_
_entity_poly.entity_id
_entity_poly.type
_entity_poly.pdbx_seq_one_letter_code
_entity_poly.pdbx_strand_id
1 'polypeptide(L)' 'VGAASLAAKVVRDAYVTFLREKYGDFGWGYPGEKRVQEFLKEWLERHGEFPEICRTRWRAAQRLLRLQFFPQSPSDSW' A
#
# COMPACT_ATOMS: atom_id res chain seq x y z
N VAL A 1 -15.84 18.96 18.76
CA VAL A 1 -14.63 18.51 18.00
C VAL A 1 -14.98 18.12 16.54
N GLY A 2 -15.50 19.06 15.74
CA GLY A 2 -15.85 18.82 14.33
C GLY A 2 -14.86 19.42 13.33
N ALA A 3 -14.48 20.69 13.54
CA ALA A 3 -13.62 21.44 12.62
C ALA A 3 -12.24 20.80 12.41
N ALA A 4 -11.57 20.34 13.47
CA ALA A 4 -10.27 19.68 13.37
C ALA A 4 -10.33 18.37 12.55
N SER A 5 -11.38 17.57 12.77
CA SER A 5 -11.59 16.31 12.05
C SER A 5 -11.92 16.50 10.57
N LEU A 6 -12.54 17.63 10.21
CA LEU A 6 -12.79 18.01 8.82
C LEU A 6 -11.51 18.47 8.14
N ALA A 7 -10.78 19.40 8.78
CA ALA A 7 -9.50 19.91 8.27
C ALA A 7 -8.50 18.77 8.03
N ALA A 8 -8.38 17.83 8.97
CA ALA A 8 -7.50 16.67 8.83
C ALA A 8 -7.86 15.79 7.62
N LYS A 9 -9.15 15.58 7.33
CA LYS A 9 -9.60 14.80 6.16
C LYS A 9 -9.27 15.52 4.85
N VAL A 10 -9.58 16.81 4.75
CA VAL A 10 -9.31 17.61 3.54
C VAL A 10 -7.81 17.62 3.22
N VAL A 11 -6.96 17.84 4.22
CA VAL A 11 -5.50 17.82 4.06
C VAL A 11 -5.01 16.44 3.63
N ARG A 12 -5.53 15.37 4.26
CA ARG A 12 -5.17 13.99 3.91
C ARG A 12 -5.54 13.66 2.48
N ASP A 13 -6.73 14.02 2.03
CA ASP A 13 -7.20 13.72 0.68
C ASP A 13 -6.45 14.53 -0.39
N ALA A 14 -6.14 15.80 -0.11
CA ALA A 14 -5.29 16.62 -0.97
C ALA A 14 -3.88 16.02 -1.11
N TYR A 15 -3.29 15.57 0.00
CA TYR A 15 -1.96 14.94 -0.03
C TYR A 15 -1.97 13.61 -0.80
N VAL A 16 -3.03 12.80 -0.68
CA VAL A 16 -3.17 11.57 -1.48
C VAL A 16 -3.23 11.90 -2.98
N THR A 17 -4.01 12.91 -3.38
CA THR A 17 -4.07 13.34 -4.79
C THR A 17 -2.71 13.78 -5.31
N PHE A 18 -1.97 14.57 -4.54
CA PHE A 18 -0.60 14.96 -4.89
C PHE A 18 0.34 13.76 -5.06
N LEU A 19 0.25 12.76 -4.16
CA LEU A 19 1.06 11.54 -4.29
C LEU A 19 0.70 10.73 -5.55
N ARG A 20 -0.56 10.75 -6.00
CA ARG A 20 -0.96 10.07 -7.25
C ARG A 20 -0.32 10.68 -8.48
N GLU A 21 -0.03 11.97 -8.48
CA GLU A 21 0.70 12.63 -9.58
C GLU A 21 2.14 12.11 -9.69
N LYS A 22 2.77 11.75 -8.55
CA LYS A 22 4.16 11.29 -8.51
C LYS A 22 4.32 9.77 -8.67
N TYR A 23 3.45 8.99 -8.05
CA TYR A 23 3.59 7.52 -7.97
C TYR A 23 2.58 6.77 -8.84
N GLY A 24 1.60 7.46 -9.43
CA GLY A 24 0.45 6.84 -10.09
C GLY A 24 -0.71 6.57 -9.14
N ASP A 25 -1.85 6.13 -9.69
CA ASP A 25 -3.06 5.92 -8.92
C ASP A 25 -3.04 4.59 -8.12
N PHE A 26 -2.64 4.69 -6.86
CA PHE A 26 -2.62 3.58 -5.90
C PHE A 26 -3.93 3.45 -5.09
N GLY A 27 -4.98 4.22 -5.39
CA GLY A 27 -6.19 4.27 -4.54
C GLY A 27 -6.01 5.18 -3.31
N TRP A 28 -6.69 4.89 -2.20
CA TRP A 28 -6.70 5.74 -1.00
C TRP A 28 -5.67 5.34 0.07
N GLY A 29 -4.87 4.32 -0.20
CA GLY A 29 -3.82 3.84 0.70
C GLY A 29 -4.32 2.96 1.84
N TYR A 30 -5.58 2.48 1.79
CA TYR A 30 -6.10 1.52 2.75
C TYR A 30 -5.63 0.10 2.40
N PRO A 31 -5.08 -0.68 3.35
CA PRO A 31 -4.57 -2.01 3.05
C PRO A 31 -5.60 -3.03 2.55
N GLY A 32 -6.88 -2.81 2.86
CA GLY A 32 -7.99 -3.66 2.39
C GLY A 32 -8.46 -3.30 0.98
N GLU A 33 -7.96 -2.21 0.41
CA GLU A 33 -8.32 -1.79 -0.94
C GLU A 33 -7.52 -2.61 -1.96
N LYS A 34 -8.21 -3.31 -2.85
CA LYS A 34 -7.60 -4.16 -3.89
C LYS A 34 -6.57 -3.39 -4.72
N ARG A 35 -6.87 -2.15 -5.06
CA ARG A 35 -6.01 -1.27 -5.85
C ARG A 35 -4.67 -0.96 -5.18
N VAL A 36 -4.67 -0.77 -3.86
CA VAL A 36 -3.44 -0.56 -3.08
C VAL A 36 -2.58 -1.83 -3.11
N GLN A 37 -3.21 -3.00 -2.97
CA GLN A 37 -2.49 -4.28 -2.99
C GLN A 37 -1.87 -4.56 -4.36
N GLU A 38 -2.62 -4.33 -5.44
CA GLU A 38 -2.14 -4.47 -6.82
C GLU A 38 -1.00 -3.50 -7.12
N PHE A 39 -1.17 -2.21 -6.79
CA PHE A 39 -0.13 -1.21 -6.94
C PHE A 39 1.17 -1.58 -6.22
N LEU A 40 1.07 -2.00 -4.95
CA LEU A 40 2.24 -2.36 -4.15
C LEU A 40 2.94 -3.61 -4.70
N LYS A 41 2.18 -4.59 -5.20
CA LYS A 41 2.72 -5.79 -5.83
C LYS A 41 3.48 -5.44 -7.12
N GLU A 42 2.83 -4.70 -8.02
CA GLU A 42 3.45 -4.25 -9.28
C GLU A 42 4.67 -3.35 -9.05
N TRP A 43 4.63 -2.52 -7.99
CA TRP A 43 5.77 -1.69 -7.65
C TRP A 43 6.94 -2.53 -7.18
N LEU A 44 6.72 -3.50 -6.28
CA LEU A 44 7.74 -4.43 -5.82
C LEU A 44 8.31 -5.27 -6.97
N GLU A 45 7.48 -5.74 -7.89
CA GLU A 45 7.94 -6.49 -9.08
C GLU A 45 8.85 -5.64 -9.98
N ARG A 46 8.56 -4.34 -10.10
CA ARG A 46 9.33 -3.42 -10.97
C ARG A 46 10.60 -2.87 -10.32
N HIS A 47 10.57 -2.57 -9.01
CA HIS A 47 11.64 -1.85 -8.33
C HIS A 47 12.39 -2.69 -7.28
N GLY A 48 11.87 -3.87 -6.92
CA GLY A 48 12.45 -4.74 -5.89
C GLY A 48 12.21 -4.31 -4.44
N GLU A 49 11.70 -3.10 -4.22
CA GLU A 49 11.37 -2.55 -2.90
C GLU A 49 10.04 -1.79 -2.93
N PHE A 50 9.48 -1.48 -1.75
CA PHE A 50 8.26 -0.68 -1.67
C PHE A 50 8.52 0.80 -1.98
N PRO A 51 7.52 1.55 -2.49
CA PRO A 51 7.67 2.98 -2.66
C PRO A 51 7.83 3.66 -1.29
N GLU A 52 8.60 4.75 -1.23
CA GLU A 52 8.89 5.50 0.00
C GLU A 52 7.64 5.92 0.78
N ILE A 53 6.52 6.13 0.08
CA ILE A 53 5.23 6.50 0.68
C ILE A 53 4.58 5.34 1.46
N CYS A 54 5.04 4.11 1.26
CA CYS A 54 4.49 2.91 1.89
C CYS A 54 5.07 2.71 3.29
N ARG A 55 4.19 2.50 4.26
CA ARG A 55 4.58 2.18 5.64
C ARG A 55 4.94 0.71 5.77
N THR A 56 6.22 0.38 5.56
CA THR A 56 6.75 -0.99 5.56
C THR A 56 6.52 -1.78 6.85
N ARG A 57 6.37 -1.08 7.99
CA ARG A 57 6.08 -1.70 9.31
C ARG A 57 4.64 -2.19 9.45
N TRP A 58 3.74 -1.86 8.53
CA TRP A 58 2.36 -2.32 8.60
C TRP A 58 2.28 -3.81 8.29
N ARG A 59 1.47 -4.53 9.08
CA ARG A 59 1.28 -5.99 8.91
C ARG A 59 0.87 -6.38 7.48
N ALA A 60 0.10 -5.53 6.80
CA ALA A 60 -0.30 -5.76 5.42
C ALA A 60 0.88 -5.67 4.43
N ALA A 61 1.74 -4.66 4.59
CA ALA A 61 2.96 -4.53 3.79
C ALA A 61 3.93 -5.70 4.05
N GLN A 62 4.13 -6.07 5.32
CA GLN A 62 4.93 -7.24 5.68
C GLN A 62 4.38 -8.55 5.12
N ARG A 63 3.04 -8.70 5.08
CA ARG A 63 2.38 -9.87 4.47
C ARG A 63 2.63 -9.92 2.97
N LEU A 64 2.50 -8.78 2.27
CA LEU A 64 2.78 -8.71 0.84
C LEU A 64 4.24 -9.08 0.53
N LEU A 65 5.21 -8.55 1.29
CA LEU A 65 6.62 -8.96 1.16
C LEU A 65 6.79 -10.47 1.37
N ARG A 66 6.20 -11.02 2.43
CA ARG A 66 6.29 -12.46 2.70
C ARG A 66 5.71 -13.28 1.55
N LEU A 67 4.55 -12.92 1.03
CA LEU A 67 3.90 -13.63 -0.08
C LEU A 67 4.70 -13.57 -1.38
N GLN A 68 5.40 -12.46 -1.63
CA GLN A 68 6.16 -12.26 -2.86
C GLN A 68 7.55 -12.90 -2.82
N PHE A 69 8.25 -12.82 -1.69
CA PHE A 69 9.61 -13.38 -1.53
C PHE A 69 9.62 -14.84 -1.05
N PHE A 70 8.55 -15.27 -0.37
CA PHE A 70 8.35 -16.65 0.06
C PHE A 70 6.95 -17.09 -0.38
N PRO A 71 6.70 -17.25 -1.69
CA PRO A 71 5.47 -17.88 -2.14
C PRO A 71 5.41 -19.23 -1.43
N GLN A 72 4.36 -19.47 -0.65
CA GLN A 72 4.22 -20.76 0.01
C GLN A 72 4.21 -21.82 -1.08
N SER A 73 5.27 -22.64 -1.12
CA SER A 73 5.29 -23.85 -1.92
C SER A 73 4.08 -24.68 -1.50
N PRO A 74 3.28 -25.21 -2.44
CA PRO A 74 2.30 -26.23 -2.11
C PRO A 74 3.08 -27.53 -1.80
N SER A 75 3.74 -27.55 -0.65
CA SER A 75 4.45 -28.72 -0.13
C SER A 75 4.21 -28.75 1.37
N ASP A 76 3.09 -29.37 1.73
CA ASP A 76 2.87 -30.23 2.89
C ASP A 76 1.37 -30.60 2.83
N SER A 77 0.89 -31.83 2.69
CA SER A 77 1.47 -33.16 2.59
C SER A 77 0.29 -34.16 2.53
N TRP A 78 0.48 -35.31 1.85
CA TRP A 78 -0.17 -36.63 2.02
C TRP A 78 -1.70 -36.74 2.10
#